data_AF-A0A6G0TRN6-F1
#
_entry.id   AF-A0A6G0TRN6-F1
#
_cell.length_a   1.000
_cell.length_b   1.000
_cell.length_c   1.000
_cell.angle_alpha   90.00
_cell.angle_beta   90.00
_cell.angle_gamma   90.00
#
_symmetry.space_group_name_H-M   'P 1'
#
loop_
_entity.id
_entity.type
_entity.pdbx_description
1 polymer ?
#
loop_
_entity_poly.entity_id
_entity_poly.type
_entity_poly.pdbx_seq_one_letter_code
_entity_poly.pdbx_strand_id
1 'polypeptide(L)'
;MLALGACNLISSFVGSMPISGALSRGAVNNASGVKTTFGGVYTGIIVIIALQFFTPYLVYIPKAALAAVIIAAVVFMVELQVVKPMWRTKKIDLIPAFATFLCSLLIRLEVGIVVGIAINVIILLYTLARPSIHVEKQKVSKLSKHDTLIMSLYLHSRLTCLNFLKLLNYFIYVLKYLNFYAIKE
;
A
#
# COMPACT_ATOMS: atom_id res chain seq x y z
N MET A 1 -11.93 2.99 9.01
CA MET A 1 -11.28 4.33 9.02
C MET A 1 -11.77 5.21 10.16
N LEU A 2 -13.08 5.31 10.42
CA LEU A 2 -13.62 6.10 11.54
C LEU A 2 -12.99 5.77 12.90
N ALA A 3 -12.83 4.49 13.24
CA ALA A 3 -12.19 4.07 14.48
C ALA A 3 -10.73 4.56 14.62
N LEU A 4 -9.91 4.39 13.57
CA LEU A 4 -8.50 4.82 13.58
C LEU A 4 -8.39 6.36 13.66
N GLY A 5 -9.30 7.07 12.98
CA GLY A 5 -9.41 8.54 13.08
C GLY A 5 -9.78 9.00 14.48
N ALA A 6 -10.79 8.39 15.10
CA ALA A 6 -11.17 8.67 16.48
C ALA A 6 -10.03 8.38 17.46
N CYS A 7 -9.32 7.26 17.29
CA CYS A 7 -8.14 6.92 18.10
C CYS A 7 -7.04 7.99 17.99
N ASN A 8 -6.70 8.43 16.77
CA ASN A 8 -5.68 9.44 16.56
C ASN A 8 -6.09 10.83 17.06
N LEU A 9 -7.38 11.18 16.98
CA LEU A 9 -7.92 12.41 17.57
C LEU A 9 -7.78 12.39 19.09
N ILE A 10 -8.19 11.31 19.74
CA ILE A 10 -8.07 11.15 21.20
C ILE A 10 -6.59 11.14 21.63
N SER A 11 -5.72 10.44 20.90
CA SER A 11 -4.30 10.34 21.24
C SER A 11 -3.52 11.65 21.06
N SER A 12 -4.01 12.55 20.21
CA SER A 12 -3.41 13.88 20.00
C SER A 12 -3.49 14.76 21.26
N PHE A 13 -4.53 14.60 22.08
CA PHE A 13 -4.64 15.31 23.36
C PHE A 13 -3.55 14.91 24.38
N VAL A 14 -2.92 13.74 24.19
CA VAL A 14 -1.88 13.19 25.06
C VAL A 14 -0.47 13.36 24.44
N GLY A 15 -0.36 14.00 23.27
CA GLY A 15 0.92 14.17 22.57
C GLY A 15 1.51 12.86 22.01
N SER A 16 0.66 11.86 21.73
CA SER A 16 1.10 10.56 21.20
C SER A 16 1.50 10.64 19.72
N MET A 17 2.41 9.75 19.31
CA MET A 17 2.69 9.48 17.90
C MET A 17 1.45 8.87 17.20
N PRO A 18 1.29 9.09 15.87
CA PRO A 18 0.15 8.58 15.12
C PRO A 18 0.08 7.05 15.17
N ILE A 19 -1.11 6.53 15.45
CA ILE A 19 -1.33 5.10 15.63
C ILE A 19 -1.67 4.49 14.26
N SER A 20 -1.07 3.35 13.98
CA SER A 20 -1.36 2.52 12.81
C SER A 20 -1.58 1.06 13.21
N GLY A 21 -2.23 0.30 12.33
CA GLY A 21 -2.41 -1.13 12.50
C GLY A 21 -1.07 -1.87 12.37
N ALA A 22 -0.73 -2.69 13.36
CA ALA A 22 0.48 -3.49 13.34
C ALA A 22 0.14 -4.95 12.99
N LEU A 23 0.52 -5.38 11.78
CA LEU A 23 0.30 -6.75 11.31
C LEU A 23 0.97 -7.79 12.22
N SER A 24 2.20 -7.50 12.67
CA SER A 24 2.96 -8.38 13.56
C SER A 24 2.22 -8.66 14.88
N ARG A 25 1.69 -7.62 15.56
CA ARG A 25 0.94 -7.76 16.81
C ARG A 25 -0.39 -8.49 16.60
N GLY A 26 -1.07 -8.23 15.47
CA GLY A 26 -2.31 -8.92 15.11
C GLY A 26 -2.11 -10.41 14.85
N ALA A 27 -1.02 -10.80 14.19
CA ALA A 27 -0.68 -12.19 13.91
C ALA A 27 -0.44 -12.99 15.20
N VAL A 28 0.33 -12.43 16.15
CA VAL A 28 0.56 -13.05 17.46
C VAL A 28 -0.74 -13.14 18.25
N ASN A 29 -1.54 -12.07 18.29
CA ASN A 29 -2.82 -12.07 19.00
C ASN A 29 -3.81 -13.10 18.45
N ASN A 30 -3.82 -13.31 17.13
CA ASN A 30 -4.60 -14.35 16.48
C ASN A 30 -4.07 -15.76 16.80
N ALA A 31 -2.74 -15.95 16.78
CA ALA A 31 -2.12 -17.22 17.16
C ALA A 31 -2.37 -17.59 18.63
N SER A 32 -2.51 -16.59 19.52
CA SER A 32 -2.89 -16.78 20.92
C SER A 32 -4.37 -17.10 21.14
N GLY A 33 -5.19 -17.18 20.09
CA GLY A 33 -6.61 -17.54 20.19
C GLY A 33 -7.51 -16.46 20.79
N VAL A 34 -7.08 -15.19 20.75
CA VAL A 34 -7.88 -14.06 21.27
C VAL A 34 -9.06 -13.78 20.34
N LYS A 35 -10.28 -13.96 20.85
CA LYS A 35 -11.53 -13.81 20.09
C LYS A 35 -12.21 -12.45 20.25
N THR A 36 -11.78 -11.65 21.22
CA THR A 36 -12.43 -10.38 21.60
C THR A 36 -11.47 -9.19 21.48
N THR A 37 -12.00 -7.99 21.24
CA THR A 37 -11.22 -6.74 21.20
C THR A 37 -10.64 -6.34 22.57
N PHE A 38 -11.10 -6.97 23.66
CA PHE A 38 -10.57 -6.76 25.00
C PHE A 38 -9.10 -7.14 25.15
N GLY A 39 -8.54 -7.99 24.29
CA GLY A 39 -7.09 -8.28 24.31
C GLY A 39 -6.23 -7.03 24.10
N GLY A 40 -6.71 -6.05 23.32
CA GLY A 40 -6.02 -4.78 23.14
C GLY A 40 -6.02 -3.90 24.40
N VAL A 41 -7.11 -3.94 25.17
CA VAL A 41 -7.22 -3.20 26.44
C VAL A 41 -6.29 -3.82 27.48
N TYR A 42 -6.27 -5.14 27.58
CA TYR A 42 -5.40 -5.87 28.52
C TYR A 42 -3.92 -5.61 28.25
N THR A 43 -3.51 -5.66 26.97
CA THR A 43 -2.13 -5.33 26.59
C THR A 43 -1.78 -3.86 26.87
N GLY A 44 -2.72 -2.93 26.65
CA GLY A 44 -2.53 -1.52 27.00
C GLY A 44 -2.32 -1.29 28.51
N ILE A 45 -3.14 -1.92 29.36
CA ILE A 45 -3.01 -1.83 30.83
C ILE A 45 -1.67 -2.38 31.28
N ILE A 46 -1.25 -3.53 30.76
CA ILE A 46 0.06 -4.13 31.09
C ILE A 46 1.19 -3.17 30.70
N VAL A 47 1.13 -2.54 29.53
CA VAL A 47 2.17 -1.59 29.10
C VAL A 47 2.23 -0.38 30.03
N ILE A 48 1.11 0.17 30.47
CA ILE A 48 1.08 1.30 31.43
C ILE A 48 1.72 0.89 32.77
N ILE A 49 1.36 -0.28 33.30
CA ILE A 49 1.94 -0.83 34.53
C ILE A 49 3.44 -1.08 34.35
N ALA A 50 3.84 -1.69 33.24
CA ALA A 50 5.24 -1.94 32.92
C ALA A 50 6.03 -0.64 32.85
N LEU A 51 5.52 0.40 32.18
CA LEU A 51 6.21 1.69 32.15
C LEU A 51 6.33 2.30 33.57
N GLN A 52 5.28 2.26 34.38
CA GLN A 52 5.35 2.83 35.73
C GLN A 52 6.37 2.13 36.65
N PHE A 53 6.44 0.79 36.62
CA PHE A 53 7.29 0.01 37.52
C PHE A 53 8.67 -0.34 36.93
N PHE A 54 8.77 -0.60 35.63
CA PHE A 54 10.00 -1.04 34.96
C PHE A 54 10.84 0.09 34.35
N THR A 55 10.35 1.32 34.21
CA THR A 55 11.14 2.45 33.69
C THR A 55 12.56 2.58 34.29
N PRO A 56 12.78 2.47 35.62
CA PRO A 56 14.14 2.57 36.17
C PRO A 56 15.06 1.43 35.72
N TYR A 57 14.51 0.27 35.38
CA TYR A 57 15.28 -0.88 34.89
C TYR A 57 15.56 -0.80 33.39
N LEU A 58 14.65 -0.20 32.61
CA LEU A 58 14.81 -0.06 31.15
C LEU A 58 16.02 0.81 30.76
N VAL A 59 16.49 1.69 31.64
CA VAL A 59 17.66 2.56 31.41
C VAL A 59 18.96 1.75 31.28
N TYR A 60 19.05 0.58 31.92
CA TYR A 60 20.24 -0.28 31.86
C TYR A 60 20.32 -1.11 30.57
N ILE A 61 19.31 -1.04 29.70
CA ILE A 61 19.29 -1.86 28.50
C ILE A 61 20.27 -1.29 27.47
N PRO A 62 21.26 -2.08 27.02
CA PRO A 62 22.21 -1.62 26.02
C PRO A 62 21.49 -1.38 24.68
N LYS A 63 21.83 -0.27 24.01
CA LYS A 63 21.29 0.09 22.68
C LYS A 63 21.46 -1.04 21.65
N ALA A 64 22.50 -1.86 21.80
CA ALA A 64 22.74 -3.04 20.97
C ALA A 64 21.61 -4.08 21.04
N ALA A 65 21.01 -4.30 22.23
CA ALA A 65 19.89 -5.21 22.38
C ALA A 65 18.63 -4.69 21.66
N LEU A 66 18.34 -3.38 21.73
CA LEU A 66 17.24 -2.78 20.99
C LEU A 66 17.43 -2.91 19.47
N ALA A 67 18.64 -2.64 18.97
CA ALA A 67 18.96 -2.81 17.56
C ALA A 67 18.77 -4.25 17.08
N ALA A 68 19.22 -5.24 17.88
CA ALA A 68 19.05 -6.65 17.58
C ALA A 68 17.57 -7.05 17.47
N VAL A 69 16.72 -6.56 18.39
CA VAL A 69 15.27 -6.81 18.35
C VAL A 69 14.62 -6.21 17.10
N ILE A 70 15.02 -4.99 16.69
CA ILE A 70 14.50 -4.37 15.46
C ILE A 70 14.90 -5.17 14.23
N ILE A 71 16.17 -5.58 14.12
CA ILE A 71 16.64 -6.40 12.99
C ILE A 71 15.88 -7.72 12.93
N ALA A 72 15.71 -8.41 14.06
CA ALA A 72 14.93 -9.65 14.13
C ALA A 72 13.48 -9.45 13.69
N ALA A 73 12.84 -8.34 14.08
CA ALA A 73 11.48 -8.01 13.67
C ALA A 73 11.36 -7.73 12.16
N VAL A 74 12.32 -7.00 11.58
CA VAL A 74 12.33 -6.67 10.15
C VAL A 74 12.55 -7.93 9.30
N VAL A 75 13.46 -8.82 9.70
CA VAL A 75 13.70 -10.09 8.97
C VAL A 75 12.42 -10.92 8.87
N PHE A 76 11.61 -10.95 9.93
CA PHE A 76 10.33 -11.67 9.93
C PHE A 76 9.24 -11.01 9.07
N MET A 77 9.37 -9.71 8.78
CA MET A 77 8.41 -8.98 7.94
C MET A 77 8.70 -9.15 6.44
N VAL A 78 9.94 -9.49 6.05
CA VAL A 78 10.34 -9.62 4.65
C VAL A 78 9.86 -10.95 4.07
N GLU A 79 8.75 -10.91 3.32
CA GLU A 79 8.20 -12.07 2.62
C GLU A 79 8.72 -12.15 1.17
N LEU A 80 9.89 -12.76 0.97
CA LEU A 80 10.47 -12.96 -0.38
C LEU A 80 9.69 -13.96 -1.24
N GLN A 81 8.81 -14.75 -0.63
CA GLN A 81 8.03 -15.77 -1.33
C GLN A 81 7.04 -15.17 -2.33
N VAL A 82 6.60 -13.91 -2.14
CA VAL A 82 5.67 -13.21 -3.05
C VAL A 82 6.32 -12.82 -4.38
N VAL A 83 7.65 -12.65 -4.41
CA VAL A 83 8.36 -12.20 -5.62
C VAL A 83 8.39 -13.29 -6.70
N LYS A 84 8.50 -14.57 -6.30
CA LYS A 84 8.54 -15.72 -7.22
C LYS A 84 7.27 -15.87 -8.09
N PRO A 85 6.04 -15.89 -7.52
CA PRO A 85 4.82 -15.96 -8.31
C PRO A 85 4.60 -14.70 -9.15
N MET A 86 4.95 -13.50 -8.66
CA MET A 86 4.88 -12.27 -9.47
C MET A 86 5.71 -12.38 -10.76
N TRP A 87 6.91 -12.95 -10.67
CA TRP A 87 7.76 -13.16 -11.85
C TRP A 87 7.18 -14.16 -12.86
N ARG A 88 6.47 -15.18 -12.38
CA ARG A 88 5.83 -16.22 -13.23
C ARG A 88 4.57 -15.72 -13.94
N THR A 89 3.81 -14.81 -13.32
CA THR A 89 2.53 -14.35 -13.87
C THR A 89 2.73 -13.22 -14.89
N LYS A 90 3.34 -12.10 -14.51
CA LYS A 90 3.53 -10.95 -15.40
C LYS A 90 4.78 -10.15 -15.05
N LYS A 91 5.78 -10.18 -15.93
CA LYS A 91 7.03 -9.39 -15.78
C LYS A 91 6.78 -7.87 -15.72
N ILE A 92 5.67 -7.39 -16.30
CA ILE A 92 5.36 -5.96 -16.33
C ILE A 92 4.98 -5.41 -14.96
N ASP A 93 4.41 -6.24 -14.08
CA ASP A 93 4.04 -5.84 -12.71
C ASP A 93 5.25 -5.83 -11.76
N LEU A 94 6.38 -6.41 -12.19
CA LEU A 94 7.62 -6.39 -11.43
C LEU A 94 8.35 -5.04 -11.49
N ILE A 95 8.17 -4.30 -12.60
CA ILE A 95 8.77 -2.98 -12.81
C ILE A 95 8.34 -1.96 -11.74
N PRO A 96 7.04 -1.73 -11.47
CA PRO A 96 6.63 -0.82 -10.42
C PRO A 96 7.09 -1.30 -9.04
N ALA A 97 7.08 -2.61 -8.77
CA ALA A 97 7.53 -3.15 -7.49
C ALA A 97 9.03 -2.86 -7.24
N PHE A 98 9.89 -3.13 -8.22
CA PHE A 98 11.33 -2.85 -8.12
C PHE A 98 11.62 -1.35 -8.05
N ALA A 99 10.94 -0.55 -8.88
CA ALA A 99 11.09 0.90 -8.88
C ALA A 99 10.68 1.52 -7.53
N THR A 100 9.55 1.10 -6.96
CA THR A 100 9.08 1.54 -5.64
C THR A 100 10.07 1.17 -4.54
N PHE A 101 10.57 -0.07 -4.57
CA PHE A 101 11.54 -0.55 -3.58
C PHE A 101 12.83 0.27 -3.63
N LEU A 102 13.41 0.44 -4.82
CA LEU A 102 14.68 1.17 -4.98
C LEU A 102 14.53 2.66 -4.67
N CYS A 103 13.41 3.28 -5.07
CA CYS A 103 13.12 4.69 -4.81
C CYS A 103 12.90 4.96 -3.31
N SER A 104 12.19 4.06 -2.62
CA SER A 104 11.98 4.15 -1.16
C SER A 104 13.28 3.99 -0.37
N LEU A 105 14.24 3.19 -0.87
CA LEU A 105 15.53 2.96 -0.23
C LEU A 105 16.49 4.14 -0.39
N LEU A 106 16.48 4.79 -1.55
CA LEU A 106 17.47 5.83 -1.90
C LEU A 106 17.07 7.25 -1.52
N ILE A 107 15.77 7.57 -1.53
CA ILE A 107 15.29 8.95 -1.33
C ILE A 107 14.58 9.06 0.02
N ARG A 108 13.29 8.70 0.04
CA ARG A 108 12.41 8.70 1.22
C ARG A 108 11.26 7.74 0.94
N LEU A 109 10.73 7.11 1.98
CA LEU A 109 9.59 6.18 1.88
C LEU A 109 8.37 6.86 1.22
N GLU A 110 8.09 8.11 1.59
CA GLU A 110 6.96 8.88 1.08
C GLU A 110 7.01 9.06 -0.45
N VAL A 111 8.16 9.48 -0.98
CA VAL A 111 8.37 9.68 -2.41
C VAL A 111 8.33 8.34 -3.15
N GLY A 112 8.93 7.30 -2.58
CA GLY A 112 8.93 5.96 -3.16
C GLY A 112 7.52 5.42 -3.39
N ILE A 113 6.62 5.59 -2.41
CA ILE A 113 5.21 5.19 -2.53
C ILE A 113 4.51 5.94 -3.66
N VAL A 114 4.69 7.26 -3.75
CA VAL A 114 4.07 8.09 -4.80
C VAL A 114 4.54 7.67 -6.19
N VAL A 115 5.85 7.44 -6.36
CA VAL A 115 6.44 6.97 -7.63
C VAL A 115 5.91 5.59 -7.99
N GLY A 116 5.79 4.69 -7.02
CA GLY A 116 5.24 3.35 -7.24
C GLY A 116 3.79 3.36 -7.76
N ILE A 117 2.94 4.14 -7.10
CA ILE A 117 1.54 4.31 -7.51
C ILE A 117 1.47 4.91 -8.91
N ALA A 118 2.29 5.91 -9.21
CA ALA A 118 2.32 6.53 -10.52
C ALA A 118 2.67 5.55 -11.64
N ILE A 119 3.72 4.76 -11.47
CA ILE A 119 4.14 3.75 -12.46
C ILE A 119 3.04 2.70 -12.64
N ASN A 120 2.42 2.25 -11.53
CA ASN A 120 1.33 1.28 -11.59
C ASN A 120 0.10 1.82 -12.35
N VAL A 121 -0.27 3.08 -12.12
CA VAL A 121 -1.37 3.75 -12.85
C VAL A 121 -1.06 3.85 -14.34
N ILE A 122 0.17 4.18 -14.73
CA ILE A 122 0.59 4.26 -16.14
C ILE A 122 0.46 2.90 -16.83
N ILE A 123 0.93 1.82 -16.18
CA ILE A 123 0.86 0.45 -16.71
C ILE A 123 -0.60 -0.02 -16.82
N LEU A 124 -1.42 0.28 -15.81
CA LEU A 124 -2.84 -0.04 -15.82
C LEU A 124 -3.56 0.67 -16.97
N LEU A 125 -3.30 1.97 -17.17
CA LEU A 125 -3.85 2.73 -18.28
C LEU A 125 -3.42 2.17 -19.64
N TYR A 126 -2.15 1.81 -19.80
CA TYR A 126 -1.65 1.22 -21.04
C TYR A 126 -2.34 -0.12 -21.36
N THR A 127 -2.58 -0.94 -20.33
CA THR A 127 -3.27 -2.22 -20.48
C THR A 127 -4.74 -2.03 -20.83
N LEU A 128 -5.42 -1.05 -20.23
CA LEU A 128 -6.80 -0.70 -20.54
C LEU A 128 -6.96 -0.10 -21.95
N ALA A 129 -5.94 0.64 -22.44
CA ALA A 129 -5.94 1.24 -23.76
C ALA A 129 -5.78 0.21 -24.91
N ARG A 130 -5.28 -1.00 -24.62
CA ARG A 130 -5.20 -2.13 -25.57
C ARG A 130 -5.93 -3.37 -25.04
N PRO A 131 -7.27 -3.39 -25.04
CA PRO A 131 -8.01 -4.58 -24.63
C PRO A 131 -7.71 -5.75 -25.58
N SER A 132 -7.22 -6.86 -25.03
CA SER A 132 -6.99 -8.10 -25.78
C SER A 132 -8.34 -8.72 -26.14
N ILE A 133 -8.73 -8.59 -27.40
CA ILE A 133 -10.01 -9.07 -27.93
C ILE A 133 -9.92 -10.59 -28.11
N HIS A 134 -10.42 -11.36 -27.14
CA HIS A 134 -10.67 -12.78 -27.34
C HIS A 134 -12.01 -12.95 -28.06
N VAL A 135 -11.95 -13.14 -29.38
CA VAL A 135 -13.11 -13.45 -30.20
C VAL A 135 -13.40 -14.94 -30.05
N GLU A 136 -14.25 -15.28 -29.08
CA GLU A 136 -14.85 -16.62 -29.02
C GLU A 136 -15.94 -16.71 -30.10
N LYS A 137 -15.68 -17.49 -31.16
CA LYS A 137 -16.66 -17.72 -32.23
C LYS A 137 -17.79 -18.62 -31.69
N GLN A 138 -18.79 -18.03 -31.03
CA GLN A 138 -20.04 -18.75 -30.81
C GLN A 138 -20.82 -18.85 -32.13
N LYS A 139 -21.09 -20.07 -32.59
CA LYS A 139 -22.09 -20.35 -33.63
C LYS A 139 -23.48 -20.09 -33.01
N VAL A 140 -24.00 -18.87 -33.17
CA VAL A 140 -25.39 -18.56 -32.77
C VAL A 140 -26.23 -18.31 -34.01
N SER A 141 -27.04 -19.32 -34.35
CA SER A 141 -28.17 -19.23 -35.27
C SER A 141 -29.32 -18.46 -34.60
N LYS A 142 -29.29 -17.12 -34.66
CA LYS A 142 -30.44 -16.19 -34.74
C LYS A 142 -29.96 -14.77 -34.40
N LEU A 143 -30.20 -13.87 -35.35
CA LEU A 143 -29.90 -12.44 -35.29
C LEU A 143 -30.90 -11.74 -34.35
N SER A 144 -30.47 -11.23 -33.18
CA SER A 144 -31.20 -10.17 -32.44
C SER A 144 -30.37 -9.61 -31.27
N LYS A 145 -30.37 -8.27 -31.13
CA LYS A 145 -30.04 -7.48 -29.91
C LYS A 145 -28.57 -7.20 -29.53
N HIS A 146 -27.58 -7.66 -30.29
CA HIS A 146 -26.16 -7.49 -29.94
C HIS A 146 -25.48 -6.19 -30.42
N ASP A 147 -26.02 -5.49 -31.43
CA ASP A 147 -25.33 -4.36 -32.07
C ASP A 147 -25.28 -3.09 -31.21
N THR A 148 -26.23 -2.90 -30.29
CA THR A 148 -26.22 -1.75 -29.35
C THR A 148 -25.15 -1.86 -28.26
N LEU A 149 -24.70 -3.07 -27.91
CA LEU A 149 -23.66 -3.27 -26.90
C LEU A 149 -22.24 -3.06 -27.46
N ILE A 150 -22.03 -3.35 -28.74
CA ILE A 150 -20.74 -3.14 -29.41
C ILE A 150 -20.44 -1.62 -29.53
N MET A 151 -21.46 -0.80 -29.78
CA MET A 151 -21.30 0.67 -29.84
C MET A 151 -20.96 1.28 -28.47
N SER A 152 -21.53 0.75 -27.37
CA SER A 152 -21.20 1.14 -25.98
C SER A 152 -19.73 0.86 -25.62
N LEU A 153 -19.22 -0.31 -26.02
CA LEU A 153 -17.81 -0.69 -25.85
C LEU A 153 -16.85 0.21 -26.64
N TYR A 154 -17.24 0.63 -27.85
CA TYR A 154 -16.42 1.50 -28.69
C TYR A 154 -16.35 2.95 -28.17
N LEU A 155 -17.45 3.46 -27.61
CA LEU A 155 -17.51 4.80 -27.01
C LEU A 155 -16.68 4.89 -25.72
N HIS A 156 -16.65 3.80 -24.93
CA HIS A 156 -15.82 3.69 -23.72
C HIS A 156 -14.31 3.67 -24.03
N SER A 157 -13.92 2.99 -25.12
CA SER A 157 -12.53 2.98 -25.62
C SER A 157 -12.05 4.38 -26.04
N ARG A 158 -12.89 5.18 -26.71
CA ARG A 158 -12.53 6.56 -27.12
C ARG A 158 -12.45 7.56 -25.96
N LEU A 159 -13.32 7.46 -24.95
CA LEU A 159 -13.28 8.37 -23.78
C LEU A 159 -12.01 8.13 -22.92
N THR A 160 -11.54 6.89 -22.85
CA THR A 160 -10.31 6.51 -22.12
C THR A 160 -9.07 7.15 -22.75
N CYS A 161 -9.05 7.26 -24.08
CA CYS A 161 -7.97 7.90 -24.83
C CYS A 161 -7.91 9.44 -24.64
N LEU A 162 -9.05 10.11 -24.41
CA LEU A 162 -9.05 11.57 -24.12
C LEU A 162 -8.61 11.87 -22.68
N ASN A 163 -8.91 10.98 -21.72
CA ASN A 163 -8.41 11.07 -20.35
C ASN A 163 -6.90 10.81 -20.26
N PHE A 164 -6.31 10.06 -21.19
CA PHE A 164 -4.87 9.80 -21.28
C PHE A 164 -4.03 11.09 -21.36
N LEU A 165 -4.43 12.06 -22.18
CA LEU A 165 -3.72 13.35 -22.31
C LEU A 165 -3.93 14.27 -21.10
N LYS A 166 -5.10 14.24 -20.46
CA LYS A 166 -5.36 14.99 -19.22
C LYS A 166 -4.56 14.45 -18.04
N LEU A 167 -4.43 13.12 -17.93
CA LEU A 167 -3.71 12.48 -16.83
C LEU A 167 -2.19 12.64 -16.95
N LEU A 168 -1.64 12.63 -18.18
CA LEU A 168 -0.21 12.89 -18.40
C LEU A 168 0.16 14.34 -18.05
N ASN A 169 -0.71 15.31 -18.38
CA ASN A 169 -0.55 16.70 -17.94
C ASN A 169 -0.69 16.86 -16.43
N TYR A 170 -1.60 16.13 -15.78
CA TYR A 170 -1.74 16.14 -14.33
C TYR A 170 -0.52 15.53 -13.62
N PHE A 171 0.07 14.48 -14.19
CA PHE A 171 1.30 13.85 -13.68
C PHE A 171 2.52 14.77 -13.81
N ILE A 172 2.67 15.48 -14.94
CA ILE A 172 3.68 16.54 -15.10
C ILE A 172 3.46 17.67 -14.08
N TYR A 173 2.19 18.03 -13.79
CA TYR A 173 1.86 19.04 -12.79
C TYR A 173 2.22 18.63 -11.37
N VAL A 174 1.96 17.36 -10.99
CA VAL A 174 2.30 16.81 -9.67
C VAL A 174 3.81 16.66 -9.48
N LEU A 175 4.55 16.21 -10.51
CA LEU A 175 6.03 16.18 -10.50
C LEU A 175 6.62 17.58 -10.34
N LYS A 176 6.02 18.60 -10.98
CA LYS A 176 6.43 20.00 -10.87
C LYS A 176 6.14 20.59 -9.49
N TYR A 177 5.04 20.19 -8.85
CA TYR A 177 4.69 20.58 -7.47
C TYR A 177 5.61 19.92 -6.42
N LEU A 178 5.97 18.64 -6.61
CA LEU A 178 6.89 17.93 -5.70
C LEU A 178 8.31 18.51 -5.75
N ASN A 179 8.80 18.85 -6.95
CA ASN A 179 10.12 19.46 -7.12
C ASN A 179 10.21 20.86 -6.47
N PHE A 180 9.07 21.55 -6.32
CA PHE A 180 8.98 22.84 -5.62
C PHE A 180 9.01 22.71 -4.09
N TYR A 181 8.61 21.55 -3.54
CA TYR A 181 8.63 21.30 -2.09
C TYR A 181 10.01 20.81 -1.61
N ALA A 182 10.78 20.14 -2.48
CA ALA A 182 12.13 19.66 -2.18
C ALA A 182 13.21 20.77 -2.13
N ILE A 183 12.89 22.02 -2.52
CA ILE A 183 13.82 23.17 -2.54
C ILE A 183 13.63 24.07 -1.29
N LYS A 184 12.71 23.72 -0.38
CA LYS A 184 12.35 24.58 0.77
C LYS A 184 12.68 23.99 2.16
N GLU A 185 13.38 22.86 2.22
CA GLU A 185 14.08 22.39 3.43
C GLU A 185 15.60 22.46 3.27
#